data_AF-A0AAD2DQX3-F1
#
_entry.id   AF-A0AAD2DQX3-F1
#
_cell.length_a   1.000
_cell.length_b   1.000
_cell.length_c   1.000
_cell.angle_alpha   90.00
_cell.angle_beta   90.00
_cell.angle_gamma   90.00
#
_symmetry.space_group_name_H-M   'P 1'
#
loop_
_entity.id
_entity.type
_entity.pdbx_description
1 polymer ?
#
loop_
_entity_poly.entity_id
_entity_poly.type
_entity_poly.pdbx_seq_one_letter_code
_entity_poly.pdbx_strand_id
1 'polypeptide(L)'
;MRAINVAIADAIVTCLWFFCPSLLDVLTFVVASALGVSQGLPTHLVSFFVCIRIYWHVLGGATFNPTGHASFYASGVGGAESLVTAAVRFPAQLTSSCTIFMFR
;
A
#
# COMPACT_ATOMS: atom_id res chain seq x y z
N MET A 1 -0.51 14.33 -13.69
CA MET A 1 -1.38 13.17 -13.99
C MET A 1 -2.83 13.59 -13.80
N ARG A 2 -3.80 12.99 -14.51
CA ARG A 2 -5.24 13.28 -14.30
C ARG A 2 -5.66 12.70 -12.93
N ALA A 3 -6.51 13.40 -12.17
CA ALA A 3 -6.93 13.01 -10.82
C ALA A 3 -7.45 11.56 -10.73
N ILE A 4 -8.16 11.11 -11.77
CA ILE A 4 -8.69 9.73 -11.88
C ILE A 4 -7.56 8.70 -11.95
N ASN A 5 -6.49 8.97 -12.72
CA ASN A 5 -5.37 8.02 -12.85
C ASN A 5 -4.63 7.84 -11.52
N VAL A 6 -4.51 8.92 -10.74
CA VAL A 6 -3.89 8.89 -9.41
C VAL A 6 -4.79 8.17 -8.41
N ALA A 7 -6.11 8.38 -8.45
CA ALA A 7 -7.05 7.67 -7.59
C ALA A 7 -7.10 6.16 -7.87
N ILE A 8 -7.02 5.75 -9.15
CA ILE A 8 -6.90 4.33 -9.52
C ILE A 8 -5.58 3.76 -9.01
N ALA A 9 -4.48 4.49 -9.14
CA ALA A 9 -3.20 4.08 -8.58
C ALA A 9 -3.29 3.88 -7.06
N ASP A 10 -3.85 4.85 -6.32
CA ASP A 10 -4.07 4.75 -4.88
C ASP A 10 -4.91 3.53 -4.48
N ALA A 11 -5.98 3.23 -5.21
CA ALA A 11 -6.81 2.04 -4.98
C ALA A 11 -6.00 0.75 -5.15
N ILE A 12 -5.20 0.66 -6.22
CA ILE A 12 -4.34 -0.51 -6.50
C ILE A 12 -3.28 -0.65 -5.41
N VAL A 13 -2.58 0.44 -5.04
CA VAL A 13 -1.57 0.39 -3.96
C VAL A 13 -2.19 -0.02 -2.65
N THR A 14 -3.38 0.51 -2.32
CA THR A 14 -4.06 0.17 -1.07
C THR A 14 -4.48 -1.29 -1.04
N CYS A 15 -4.99 -1.83 -2.15
CA CYS A 15 -5.32 -3.25 -2.25
C CYS A 15 -4.08 -4.14 -2.10
N LEU A 16 -2.99 -3.80 -2.81
CA LEU A 16 -1.72 -4.51 -2.72
C LEU A 16 -1.09 -4.42 -1.33
N TRP A 17 -1.24 -3.27 -0.65
CA TRP A 17 -0.73 -3.03 0.71
C TRP A 17 -1.26 -4.06 1.71
N PHE A 18 -2.53 -4.43 1.62
CA PHE A 18 -3.13 -5.42 2.53
C PHE A 18 -3.01 -6.87 2.00
N PHE A 19 -2.97 -7.08 0.68
CA PHE A 19 -2.95 -8.42 0.09
C PHE A 19 -1.55 -9.04 0.01
N CYS A 20 -0.54 -8.25 -0.38
CA CYS A 20 0.82 -8.76 -0.58
C CYS A 20 1.53 -9.23 0.70
N PRO A 21 1.40 -8.57 1.87
CA PRO A 21 2.01 -9.09 3.10
C PRO A 21 1.49 -10.47 3.47
N SER A 22 0.20 -10.74 3.25
CA SER A 22 -0.43 -12.03 3.53
C SER A 22 0.10 -13.15 2.61
N LEU A 23 0.28 -12.87 1.32
CA LEU A 23 0.87 -13.83 0.38
C LEU A 23 2.37 -14.02 0.62
N LEU A 24 3.08 -12.93 0.92
CA LEU A 24 4.51 -12.99 1.21
C LEU A 24 4.76 -13.77 2.48
N ASP A 25 3.98 -13.57 3.54
CA ASP A 25 4.08 -14.32 4.80
C ASP A 25 4.09 -15.83 4.54
N VAL A 26 3.05 -16.33 3.86
CA VAL A 26 2.92 -17.75 3.50
C VAL A 26 4.10 -18.21 2.63
N LEU A 27 4.52 -17.41 1.65
CA LEU A 27 5.64 -17.78 0.79
C LEU A 27 6.96 -17.84 1.58
N THR A 28 7.24 -16.87 2.45
CA THR A 28 8.41 -16.91 3.33
C THR A 28 8.36 -18.09 4.27
N PHE A 29 7.18 -18.44 4.80
CA PHE A 29 7.02 -19.60 5.65
C PHE A 29 7.42 -20.89 4.93
N VAL A 30 6.92 -21.09 3.70
CA VAL A 30 7.25 -22.27 2.88
C VAL A 30 8.74 -22.31 2.53
N VAL A 31 9.30 -21.19 2.05
CA VAL A 31 10.72 -21.13 1.64
C VAL A 31 11.65 -21.33 2.81
N ALA A 32 11.42 -20.65 3.94
CA ALA A 32 12.27 -20.80 5.11
C ALA A 32 12.13 -22.20 5.75
N SER A 33 10.96 -22.84 5.64
CA SER A 33 10.76 -24.24 6.08
C SER A 33 11.55 -25.21 5.20
N ALA A 34 11.54 -25.00 3.89
CA ALA A 34 12.32 -25.81 2.94
C ALA A 34 13.84 -25.65 3.12
N LEU A 35 14.29 -24.47 3.56
CA LEU A 35 15.71 -24.16 3.76
C LEU A 35 16.19 -24.42 5.21
N GLY A 36 15.32 -24.85 6.12
CA GLY A 36 15.66 -25.07 7.53
C GLY A 36 16.02 -23.78 8.29
N VAL A 37 15.60 -22.62 7.78
CA VAL A 37 15.86 -21.31 8.40
C VAL A 37 14.80 -21.06 9.48
N SER A 38 15.24 -20.50 10.62
CA SER A 38 14.34 -20.15 11.73
C SER A 38 13.24 -19.18 11.26
N GLN A 39 12.00 -19.60 11.46
CA GLN A 39 10.82 -18.76 11.26
C GLN A 39 10.77 -17.72 12.38
N GLY A 40 10.76 -16.43 12.03
CA GLY A 40 10.70 -15.38 13.04
C GLY A 40 10.56 -13.98 12.46
N LEU A 41 10.44 -13.02 13.37
CA LEU A 41 10.31 -11.58 13.08
C LEU A 41 11.23 -11.05 11.96
N PRO A 42 12.50 -11.49 11.82
CA PRO A 42 13.39 -11.00 10.77
C PRO A 42 12.90 -11.32 9.35
N THR A 43 12.34 -12.51 9.13
CA THR A 43 11.89 -12.96 7.80
C THR A 43 10.67 -12.16 7.34
N HIS A 44 9.74 -11.88 8.26
CA HIS A 44 8.59 -11.00 8.03
C HIS A 44 8.99 -9.56 7.73
N LEU A 45 9.96 -9.02 8.49
CA LEU A 45 10.43 -7.65 8.32
C LEU A 45 11.12 -7.46 6.96
N VAL A 46 11.95 -8.41 6.53
CA VAL A 46 12.61 -8.34 5.21
C VAL A 46 11.58 -8.35 4.07
N SER A 47 10.61 -9.27 4.12
CA SER A 47 9.51 -9.32 3.15
C SER A 47 8.70 -8.02 3.11
N PHE A 48 8.42 -7.43 4.28
CA PHE A 48 7.72 -6.15 4.41
C PHE A 48 8.50 -4.98 3.77
N PHE A 49 9.79 -4.86 4.05
CA PHE A 49 10.62 -3.78 3.48
C PHE A 49 10.83 -3.93 1.97
N VAL A 50 10.97 -5.16 1.45
CA VAL A 50 11.06 -5.42 0.00
C VAL A 50 9.77 -5.00 -0.70
N CYS A 51 8.61 -5.34 -0.14
CA CYS A 51 7.31 -4.88 -0.62
C CYS A 51 7.26 -3.36 -0.73
N ILE A 52 7.52 -2.65 0.38
CA ILE A 52 7.51 -1.18 0.43
C ILE A 52 8.42 -0.54 -0.63
N ARG A 53 9.64 -1.09 -0.79
CA ARG A 53 10.62 -0.56 -1.75
C ARG A 53 10.16 -0.69 -3.20
N ILE A 54 9.52 -1.80 -3.55
CA ILE A 54 8.99 -2.02 -4.90
C ILE A 54 7.82 -1.05 -5.16
N TYR A 55 6.92 -0.85 -4.20
CA TYR A 55 5.76 0.04 -4.38
C TYR A 55 6.15 1.50 -4.57
N TRP A 56 7.09 1.99 -3.77
CA TRP A 56 7.49 3.41 -3.80
C TRP A 56 8.07 3.83 -5.16
N HIS A 57 8.78 2.91 -5.83
CA HIS A 57 9.42 3.19 -7.12
C HIS A 57 8.48 3.11 -8.32
N VAL A 58 7.47 2.23 -8.30
CA VAL A 58 6.62 1.96 -9.48
C VAL A 58 5.47 2.96 -9.64
N LEU A 59 5.00 3.56 -8.53
CA LEU A 59 3.68 4.23 -8.51
C LEU A 59 3.72 5.76 -8.44
N GLY A 60 4.91 6.37 -8.51
CA GLY A 60 5.09 7.77 -8.91
C GLY A 60 4.19 8.80 -8.21
N GLY A 61 3.98 8.68 -6.89
CA GLY A 61 3.16 9.60 -6.09
C GLY A 61 1.83 9.05 -5.57
N ALA A 62 1.54 7.76 -5.80
CA ALA A 62 0.43 7.08 -5.15
C ALA A 62 0.65 6.92 -3.63
N THR A 63 -0.43 6.92 -2.87
CA THR A 63 -0.44 6.71 -1.43
C THR A 63 -1.53 5.72 -1.05
N PHE A 64 -1.23 4.89 -0.05
CA PHE A 64 -2.12 3.84 0.44
C PHE A 64 -2.80 4.22 1.76
N ASN A 65 -2.47 5.38 2.31
CA ASN A 65 -2.91 5.80 3.64
C ASN A 65 -3.66 7.15 3.55
N PRO A 66 -4.96 7.16 3.83
CA PRO A 66 -5.77 8.38 3.73
C PRO A 66 -5.37 9.41 4.80
N THR A 67 -4.93 8.97 5.99
CA THR A 67 -4.40 9.87 7.02
C THR A 67 -3.06 10.46 6.60
N GLY A 68 -2.19 9.66 5.97
CA GLY A 68 -0.94 10.12 5.37
C GLY A 68 -1.18 11.15 4.26
N HIS A 69 -2.13 10.87 3.37
CA HIS A 69 -2.50 11.80 2.29
C HIS A 69 -3.09 13.11 2.83
N ALA A 70 -4.00 13.05 3.80
CA ALA A 70 -4.62 14.23 4.42
C ALA A 70 -3.59 15.11 5.16
N SER A 71 -2.63 14.49 5.85
CA SER A 71 -1.56 15.23 6.56
C SER A 71 -0.57 15.87 5.58
N PHE A 72 -0.20 15.20 4.49
CA PHE A 72 0.62 15.80 3.43
C PHE A 72 -0.12 16.91 2.68
N TYR A 73 -1.41 16.73 2.40
CA TYR A 73 -2.27 17.78 1.85
C TYR A 73 -2.36 19.01 2.76
N ALA A 74 -2.62 18.81 4.05
CA ALA A 74 -2.73 19.89 5.03
C ALA A 74 -1.40 20.64 5.28
N SER A 75 -0.27 19.94 5.15
CA SER A 75 1.06 20.52 5.31
C SER A 75 1.62 21.14 4.01
N GLY A 76 0.92 21.01 2.88
CA GLY A 76 1.39 21.47 1.57
C GLY A 76 2.58 20.66 1.02
N VAL A 77 2.91 19.52 1.63
CA VAL A 77 4.01 18.65 1.23
C VAL A 77 3.55 17.79 0.06
N GLY A 78 4.27 17.86 -1.07
CA GLY A 78 3.90 17.15 -2.31
C GLY A 78 3.33 18.05 -3.43
N GLY A 79 3.23 19.37 -3.19
CA GLY A 79 2.83 20.38 -4.18
C GLY A 79 1.40 20.87 -4.00
N ALA A 80 0.95 21.77 -4.89
CA ALA A 80 -0.39 22.31 -4.89
C ALA A 80 -1.39 21.29 -5.47
N GLU A 81 -1.70 20.23 -4.71
CA GLU A 81 -2.84 19.38 -5.05
C GLU A 81 -4.15 20.17 -4.90
N SER A 82 -5.07 19.99 -5.85
CA SER A 82 -6.41 20.58 -5.76
C SER A 82 -7.28 19.81 -4.77
N LEU A 83 -8.16 20.51 -4.05
CA LEU A 83 -9.22 19.96 -3.20
C LEU A 83 -10.01 18.83 -3.91
N VAL A 84 -10.29 19.01 -5.20
CA VAL A 84 -11.02 18.04 -6.02
C VAL A 84 -10.21 16.75 -6.22
N THR A 85 -8.89 16.87 -6.35
CA THR A 85 -8.02 15.70 -6.50
C THR A 85 -7.92 14.92 -5.19
N ALA A 86 -7.77 15.61 -4.05
CA ALA A 86 -7.78 14.98 -2.74
C ALA A 86 -9.13 14.28 -2.44
N ALA A 87 -10.26 14.93 -2.75
CA ALA A 87 -11.60 14.39 -2.52
C ALA A 87 -11.88 13.06 -3.26
N VAL A 88 -11.30 12.86 -4.45
CA VAL A 88 -11.48 11.63 -5.23
C VAL A 88 -10.51 10.52 -4.79
N ARG A 89 -9.35 10.87 -4.21
CA ARG A 89 -8.35 9.92 -3.73
C ARG A 89 -8.75 9.24 -2.41
N PHE A 90 -9.41 9.95 -1.49
CA PHE A 90 -9.82 9.35 -0.19
C PHE A 90 -10.78 8.16 -0.30
N PRO A 91 -11.89 8.23 -1.09
CA PRO A 91 -12.79 7.10 -1.23
C PRO A 91 -12.12 5.90 -1.89
N ALA A 92 -11.22 6.15 -2.85
CA ALA A 92 -10.48 5.09 -3.54
C ALA A 92 -9.62 4.25 -2.57
N GLN A 93 -8.98 4.88 -1.59
CA GLN A 93 -8.19 4.20 -0.56
C GLN A 93 -9.08 3.47 0.47
N LEU A 94 -10.21 4.07 0.86
CA LEU A 94 -11.15 3.47 1.82
C LEU A 94 -11.86 2.23 1.26
N THR A 95 -12.41 2.30 0.04
CA THR A 95 -13.14 1.18 -0.56
C THR A 95 -12.24 -0.03 -0.79
N SER A 96 -11.03 0.19 -1.30
CA SER A 96 -10.06 -0.89 -1.51
C SER A 96 -9.61 -1.57 -0.20
N SER A 97 -9.58 -0.82 0.91
CA SER A 97 -9.30 -1.40 2.24
C SER A 97 -10.48 -2.22 2.78
N CYS A 98 -11.72 -1.77 2.57
CA CYS A 98 -12.93 -2.43 3.09
C CYS A 98 -13.27 -3.74 2.35
N THR A 99 -12.98 -3.86 1.06
CA THR A 99 -13.24 -5.11 0.29
C THR A 99 -12.54 -6.32 0.92
N ILE A 100 -11.43 -6.13 1.63
CA ILE A 100 -10.67 -7.21 2.28
C ILE A 100 -11.37 -7.74 3.55
N PHE A 101 -12.17 -6.91 4.23
CA PHE A 101 -12.96 -7.36 5.39
C PHE A 101 -14.22 -8.14 5.01
N MET A 102 -14.63 -8.14 3.74
CA MET A 102 -15.79 -8.91 3.27
C MET A 102 -15.48 -10.37 2.90
N PHE A 103 -14.21 -10.77 2.90
CA PHE A 103 -13.78 -12.14 2.57
C PHE A 103 -13.27 -12.94 3.78
N ARG A 104 -13.57 -12.51 5.00
CA ARG A 104 -13.29 -13.24 6.25
C ARG A 104 -14.57 -13.56 6.97
#